data_AF-A0A850DXP0-F1
#
_entry.id   AF-A0A850DXP0-F1
#
_cell.length_a   1.000
_cell.length_b   1.000
_cell.length_c   1.000
_cell.angle_alpha   90.00
_cell.angle_beta   90.00
_cell.angle_gamma   90.00
#
_symmetry.space_group_name_H-M   'P 1'
#
loop_
_entity.id
_entity.type
_entity.pdbx_description
1 polymer ?
#
loop_
_entity_poly.entity_id
_entity_poly.type
_entity_poly.pdbx_seq_one_letter_code
_entity_poly.pdbx_strand_id
1 'polypeptide(L)'
;MNASTPARRTGRPPKRVKDQERADALLEAMRNAERVLRETTEERVRLALQAHEEGFTLDAIGDALGVSNVAVGRWVRAAKEQAKSQQH
;
A
#
# COMPACT_ATOMS: atom_id res chain seq x y z
N MET A 1 -36.36 -32.68 -27.36
CA MET A 1 -34.98 -32.52 -26.87
C MET A 1 -34.98 -31.30 -25.96
N ASN A 2 -35.02 -31.50 -24.64
CA ASN A 2 -35.21 -30.42 -23.67
C ASN A 2 -33.86 -29.88 -23.20
N ALA A 3 -33.60 -28.60 -23.47
CA ALA A 3 -32.45 -27.89 -22.95
C ALA A 3 -32.63 -27.65 -21.43
N SER A 4 -31.79 -28.29 -20.62
CA SER A 4 -31.72 -28.01 -19.18
C SER A 4 -31.00 -26.68 -18.95
N THR A 5 -31.74 -25.68 -18.48
CA THR A 5 -31.19 -24.41 -17.99
C THR A 5 -30.38 -24.66 -16.71
N PRO A 6 -29.12 -24.21 -16.59
CA PRO A 6 -28.36 -24.40 -15.37
C PRO A 6 -28.95 -23.55 -14.24
N ALA A 7 -29.25 -24.20 -13.11
CA ALA A 7 -29.74 -23.56 -11.91
C ALA A 7 -28.77 -22.44 -11.48
N ARG A 8 -29.27 -21.19 -11.45
CA ARG A 8 -28.58 -20.06 -10.83
C ARG A 8 -28.22 -20.47 -9.40
N ARG A 9 -26.93 -20.55 -9.09
CA ARG A 9 -26.44 -20.56 -7.71
C ARG A 9 -26.97 -19.30 -7.03
N THR A 10 -28.08 -19.44 -6.30
CA THR A 10 -28.64 -18.39 -5.47
C THR A 10 -27.62 -18.11 -4.38
N GLY A 11 -26.95 -16.96 -4.55
CA GLY A 11 -25.88 -16.50 -3.68
C GLY A 11 -26.30 -16.55 -2.22
N ARG A 12 -25.34 -16.93 -1.39
CA ARG A 12 -25.43 -16.82 0.06
C ARG A 12 -26.05 -15.46 0.41
N PRO A 13 -27.14 -15.40 1.19
CA PRO A 13 -27.74 -14.13 1.55
C PRO A 13 -26.66 -13.25 2.20
N PRO A 14 -26.56 -11.96 1.83
CA PRO A 14 -25.55 -11.08 2.40
C PRO A 14 -25.71 -11.09 3.92
N LYS A 15 -24.60 -11.29 4.63
CA LYS A 15 -24.59 -11.24 6.10
C LYS A 15 -25.12 -9.86 6.49
N ARG A 16 -26.29 -9.81 7.13
CA ARG A 16 -26.85 -8.56 7.65
C ARG A 16 -25.92 -8.05 8.74
N VAL A 17 -25.42 -6.84 8.54
CA VAL A 17 -24.69 -6.10 9.56
C VAL A 17 -25.68 -5.76 10.67
N LYS A 18 -25.36 -6.13 11.91
CA LYS A 18 -26.28 -5.96 13.05
C LYS A 18 -26.48 -4.50 13.45
N ASP A 19 -25.47 -3.68 13.22
CA ASP A 19 -25.39 -2.27 13.55
C ASP A 19 -24.69 -1.55 12.40
N GLN A 20 -25.48 -0.93 11.53
CA GLN A 20 -25.00 -0.35 10.29
C GLN A 20 -24.14 0.89 10.57
N GLU A 21 -24.55 1.74 11.51
CA GLU A 21 -23.80 2.95 11.89
C GLU A 21 -22.41 2.60 12.43
N ARG A 22 -22.33 1.60 13.30
CA ARG A 22 -21.03 1.14 13.82
C ARG A 22 -20.15 0.51 12.73
N ALA A 23 -20.74 -0.22 11.80
CA ALA A 23 -19.97 -0.82 10.71
C ALA A 23 -19.42 0.24 9.74
N ASP A 24 -20.22 1.26 9.43
CA ASP A 24 -19.78 2.37 8.58
C ASP A 24 -18.67 3.17 9.25
N ALA A 25 -18.78 3.43 10.56
CA ALA A 25 -17.71 4.05 11.35
C ALA A 25 -16.41 3.22 11.35
N LEU A 26 -16.51 1.89 11.44
CA LEU A 26 -15.34 1.01 11.39
C LEU A 26 -14.67 1.02 10.01
N LEU A 27 -15.45 0.95 8.93
CA LEU A 27 -14.91 1.02 7.56
C LEU A 27 -14.23 2.37 7.31
N GLU A 28 -14.80 3.45 7.83
CA GLU A 28 -14.20 4.77 7.71
C GLU A 28 -12.89 4.88 8.51
N ALA A 29 -12.84 4.32 9.73
CA ALA A 29 -11.61 4.23 10.51
C ALA A 29 -10.53 3.43 9.77
N MET A 30 -10.89 2.31 9.13
CA MET A 30 -9.96 1.51 8.32
C MET A 30 -9.41 2.29 7.12
N ARG A 31 -10.26 3.04 6.40
CA ARG A 31 -9.81 3.88 5.27
C ARG A 31 -8.86 4.97 5.73
N ASN A 32 -9.15 5.61 6.85
CA ASN A 32 -8.29 6.64 7.42
C ASN A 32 -6.94 6.06 7.87
N ALA A 33 -6.93 4.90 8.53
CA ALA A 33 -5.70 4.21 8.90
C ALA A 33 -4.85 3.85 7.67
N GLU A 34 -5.47 3.33 6.61
CA GLU A 34 -4.79 3.01 5.35
C GLU A 34 -4.19 4.25 4.69
N ARG A 35 -4.91 5.38 4.70
CA ARG A 35 -4.40 6.66 4.19
C ARG A 35 -3.14 7.08 4.95
N VAL A 36 -3.18 7.07 6.28
CA VAL A 36 -2.03 7.44 7.12
C VAL A 36 -0.84 6.51 6.88
N LEU A 37 -1.09 5.20 6.76
CA LEU A 37 -0.04 4.23 6.46
C LEU A 37 0.61 4.50 5.10
N ARG A 38 -0.20 4.82 4.08
CA ARG A 38 0.31 5.18 2.75
C ARG A 38 1.15 6.45 2.80
N GLU A 39 0.63 7.53 3.35
CA GLU A 39 1.33 8.82 3.46
C GLU A 39 2.65 8.67 4.21
N THR A 40 2.63 7.94 5.34
CA THR A 40 3.85 7.66 6.12
C THR A 40 4.85 6.81 5.33
N THR A 41 4.35 5.86 4.52
CA THR A 41 5.19 5.00 3.68
C THR A 41 5.83 5.77 2.52
N GLU A 42 5.11 6.71 1.93
CA GLU A 42 5.64 7.59 0.90
C GLU A 42 6.69 8.54 1.49
N GLU A 43 6.41 9.11 2.67
CA GLU A 43 7.33 10.03 3.36
C GLU A 43 8.63 9.35 3.77
N ARG A 44 8.60 8.15 4.36
CA ARG A 44 9.83 7.41 4.70
C ARG A 44 10.70 7.13 3.48
N VAL A 45 10.08 6.86 2.32
CA VAL A 45 10.81 6.61 1.07
C VAL A 45 11.45 7.91 0.60
N ARG A 46 10.71 9.02 0.61
CA ARG A 46 11.24 10.35 0.27
C ARG A 46 12.44 10.74 1.12
N LEU A 47 12.35 10.57 2.44
CA LEU A 47 13.46 10.89 3.35
C LEU A 47 14.67 9.98 3.12
N ALA A 48 14.46 8.68 2.87
CA ALA A 48 15.55 7.77 2.54
C ALA A 48 16.28 8.16 1.24
N LEU A 49 15.54 8.63 0.24
CA LEU A 49 16.11 9.13 -1.02
C LEU A 49 16.94 10.39 -0.79
N GLN A 50 16.39 11.36 -0.07
CA GLN A 50 17.10 12.59 0.27
C GLN A 50 18.39 12.29 1.05
N ALA A 51 18.34 11.42 2.07
CA ALA A 51 19.53 11.01 2.79
C ALA A 51 20.57 10.34 1.88
N HIS A 52 20.15 9.49 0.94
CA HIS A 52 21.07 8.90 -0.02
C HIS A 52 21.68 9.95 -0.96
N GLU A 53 20.93 10.97 -1.37
CA GLU A 53 21.42 12.09 -2.20
C GLU A 53 22.43 12.98 -1.44
N GLU A 54 22.23 13.17 -0.13
CA GLU A 54 23.18 13.83 0.78
C GLU A 54 24.44 12.99 1.07
N GLY A 55 24.52 11.76 0.54
CA GLY A 55 25.71 10.91 0.61
C GLY A 55 25.74 9.90 1.77
N PHE A 56 24.63 9.71 2.49
CA PHE A 56 24.55 8.67 3.51
C PHE A 56 24.58 7.27 2.87
N THR A 57 25.22 6.31 3.55
CA THR A 57 25.26 4.92 3.09
C THR A 57 23.90 4.23 3.26
N LEU A 58 23.63 3.23 2.42
CA LEU A 58 22.39 2.43 2.53
C LEU A 58 22.24 1.75 3.89
N ASP A 59 23.36 1.37 4.52
CA ASP A 59 23.38 0.76 5.85
C ASP A 59 22.95 1.78 6.91
N ALA A 60 23.53 2.98 6.92
CA ALA A 60 23.18 4.01 7.90
C ALA A 60 21.71 4.45 7.79
N ILE A 61 21.18 4.54 6.57
CA ILE A 61 19.77 4.83 6.33
C ILE A 61 18.89 3.66 6.80
N GLY A 62 19.31 2.42 6.53
CA GLY A 62 18.61 1.21 6.97
C GLY A 62 18.49 1.13 8.49
N ASP A 63 19.59 1.36 9.19
CA ASP A 63 19.65 1.37 10.65
C ASP A 63 18.73 2.44 11.24
N ALA A 64 18.73 3.66 10.69
CA ALA A 64 17.88 4.76 11.15
C ALA A 64 16.38 4.47 10.97
N LEU A 65 16.01 3.73 9.93
CA LEU A 65 14.62 3.40 9.59
C LEU A 65 14.16 2.04 10.13
N GLY A 66 15.07 1.25 10.73
CA GLY A 66 14.78 -0.11 11.18
C GLY A 66 14.48 -1.08 10.02
N VAL A 67 15.15 -0.92 8.88
CA VAL A 67 14.98 -1.76 7.68
C VAL A 67 16.32 -2.23 7.13
N SER A 68 16.31 -3.26 6.27
CA SER A 68 17.54 -3.71 5.62
C SER A 68 18.03 -2.70 4.58
N ASN A 69 19.36 -2.61 4.41
CA ASN A 69 20.00 -1.86 3.33
C ASN A 69 19.49 -2.25 1.93
N VAL A 70 19.08 -3.51 1.73
CA VAL A 70 18.47 -4.02 0.51
C VAL A 70 17.14 -3.34 0.23
N ALA A 71 16.31 -3.12 1.26
CA ALA A 71 15.04 -2.41 1.12
C ALA A 71 15.28 -0.95 0.68
N VAL A 72 16.23 -0.27 1.32
CA VAL A 72 16.63 1.10 0.95
C VAL A 72 17.13 1.14 -0.50
N GLY A 73 18.02 0.21 -0.88
CA GLY A 73 18.55 0.12 -2.24
C GLY A 73 17.46 -0.09 -3.30
N ARG A 74 16.39 -0.84 -2.99
CA ARG A 74 15.24 -1.00 -3.89
C ARG A 74 14.48 0.31 -4.08
N TRP A 75 14.26 1.08 -3.01
CA TRP A 75 13.60 2.39 -3.12
C TRP A 75 14.39 3.37 -3.98
N VAL A 76 15.70 3.47 -3.74
CA VAL A 76 16.60 4.33 -4.52
C VAL A 76 16.56 3.98 -6.01
N ARG A 77 16.57 2.69 -6.35
CA ARG A 77 16.48 2.25 -7.75
C ARG A 77 15.13 2.58 -8.37
N ALA A 78 14.04 2.24 -7.69
CA ALA A 78 12.69 2.49 -8.18
C ALA A 78 12.43 4.00 -8.41
N ALA A 79 12.90 4.86 -7.51
CA ALA A 79 12.79 6.31 -7.67
C ALA A 79 13.58 6.82 -8.88
N LYS A 80 14.80 6.31 -9.09
CA LYS A 80 15.61 6.66 -10.28
C LYS A 80 14.97 6.21 -11.59
N GLU A 81 14.31 5.05 -11.60
CA GLU A 81 13.57 4.56 -12.77
C GLU A 81 12.36 5.45 -13.07
N GLN A 82 11.58 5.81 -12.05
CA GLN A 82 10.43 6.71 -12.20
C GLN A 82 10.85 8.09 -12.71
N ALA A 83 11.94 8.65 -12.20
CA ALA A 83 12.47 9.93 -12.66
C ALA A 83 12.86 9.90 -14.15
N LYS A 84 13.41 8.78 -14.64
CA LYS A 84 13.74 8.59 -16.06
C LYS A 84 12.50 8.48 -16.94
N SER A 85 11.47 7.77 -16.48
CA SER A 85 10.22 7.60 -17.23
C SER A 85 9.42 8.90 -17.39
N GLN A 86 9.61 9.90 -16.54
CA GLN A 86 8.94 11.21 -16.66
C GLN A 86 9.63 12.18 -17.64
N GLN A 87 10.80 11.83 -18.18
CA GLN A 87 11.57 12.66 -19.12
C GLN A 87 11.40 12.25 -20.59
N HIS A 88 10.54 11.26 -20.87
CA HIS A 88 10.20 10.76 -22.21
C HIS A 88 8.71 10.93 -22.48
#